data_AF-A0A7V5ZFR8-F1
#
_entry.id   AF-A0A7V5ZFR8-F1
#
_cell.length_a   1.000
_cell.length_b   1.000
_cell.length_c   1.000
_cell.angle_alpha   90.00
_cell.angle_beta   90.00
_cell.angle_gamma   90.00
#
_symmetry.space_group_name_H-M   'P 1'
#
loop_
_entity.id
_entity.type
_entity.pdbx_description
1 polymer ?
#
loop_
_entity_poly.entity_id
_entity_poly.type
_entity_poly.pdbx_seq_one_letter_code
_entity_poly.pdbx_strand_id
1 'polypeptide(L)'
;MRLERLTFEVTRGTAVEVRGGEHVTLAGCTFRNIGTVGVIVEGGKAHRVVSCDFMDLGDGGVQVSGGDRNTLTSCEHEVENCLFTRFSRWSRTYRPAVLVGGVGVRVAHNLMYDAPHSAILLGGNDHLIEYNEIHHVCTETGDAGAFYMGRDLTQRGTVLRYNYFHDLGKSLQADTFVDVMAVYLDDCTCGITVFGNLFVRAGRAAMIGGGRDNTVENNIFVDCEPAVHVDARGMGWASFWFDGRDSTLMDRLKAVPYQQPPWSERYPQLVNILEDEPAKPKGNRIVRNICVGGRWIDLYDNLNDQIVTIRDNMVNDEVGLEVTPQGVRLRDGSPAYQRGFQPIPVERIGLYRDAYRRRLP
;
A
#
# COMPACT_ATOMS: atom_id res chain seq x y z
N MET A 1 -19.73 9.78 -18.57
CA MET A 1 -20.87 10.16 -17.68
C MET A 1 -20.30 10.84 -16.44
N ARG A 2 -21.01 11.80 -15.83
CA ARG A 2 -20.53 12.42 -14.59
C ARG A 2 -21.65 12.63 -13.57
N LEU A 3 -21.38 12.24 -12.33
CA LEU A 3 -22.21 12.50 -11.15
C LEU A 3 -21.46 13.47 -10.25
N GLU A 4 -22.02 14.65 -10.00
CA GLU A 4 -21.35 15.70 -9.23
C GLU A 4 -22.18 16.13 -8.02
N ARG A 5 -21.53 16.29 -6.86
CA ARG A 5 -22.12 16.94 -5.67
C ARG A 5 -23.44 16.30 -5.20
N LEU A 6 -23.54 14.98 -5.32
CA LEU A 6 -24.69 14.21 -4.86
C LEU A 6 -24.40 13.61 -3.48
N THR A 7 -25.45 13.44 -2.68
CA THR A 7 -25.40 12.67 -1.44
C THR A 7 -26.11 11.34 -1.64
N PHE A 8 -25.40 10.25 -1.37
CA PHE A 8 -25.93 8.90 -1.30
C PHE A 8 -25.95 8.48 0.17
N GLU A 9 -27.12 8.14 0.69
CA GLU A 9 -27.26 7.79 2.11
C GLU A 9 -28.36 6.78 2.42
N VAL A 10 -28.19 6.09 3.56
CA VAL A 10 -29.19 5.20 4.17
C VAL A 10 -29.59 4.05 3.24
N THR A 11 -28.59 3.37 2.67
CA THR A 11 -28.81 2.18 1.83
C THR A 11 -28.51 0.90 2.60
N ARG A 12 -29.20 -0.20 2.24
CA ARG A 12 -28.91 -1.53 2.80
C ARG A 12 -27.67 -2.20 2.19
N GLY A 13 -27.35 -1.86 0.95
CA GLY A 13 -26.23 -2.43 0.19
C GLY A 13 -25.39 -1.34 -0.46
N THR A 14 -24.72 -1.68 -1.56
CA THR A 14 -23.82 -0.78 -2.28
C THR A 14 -24.55 0.48 -2.75
N ALA A 15 -23.91 1.65 -2.66
CA ALA A 15 -24.55 2.90 -3.04
C ALA A 15 -24.51 3.16 -4.55
N VAL A 16 -23.34 2.99 -5.18
CA VAL A 16 -23.15 3.16 -6.64
C VAL A 16 -22.29 2.04 -7.21
N GLU A 17 -22.70 1.51 -8.36
CA GLU A 17 -21.90 0.56 -9.15
C GLU A 17 -21.66 1.11 -10.56
N VAL A 18 -20.41 1.07 -11.00
CA VAL A 18 -19.96 1.35 -12.36
C VAL A 18 -19.42 0.05 -12.93
N ARG A 19 -20.04 -0.46 -13.99
CA ARG A 19 -19.67 -1.73 -14.64
C ARG A 19 -19.37 -1.47 -16.12
N GLY A 20 -18.09 -1.55 -16.47
CA GLY A 20 -17.60 -1.23 -17.82
C GLY A 20 -17.80 0.24 -18.23
N GLY A 21 -17.65 0.49 -19.52
CA GLY A 21 -17.72 1.83 -20.10
C GLY A 21 -16.41 2.60 -19.97
N GLU A 22 -16.44 3.90 -20.28
CA GLU A 22 -15.26 4.76 -20.23
C GLU A 22 -15.58 6.12 -19.62
N HIS A 23 -14.64 6.70 -18.89
CA HIS A 23 -14.73 8.09 -18.40
C HIS A 23 -16.01 8.38 -17.58
N VAL A 24 -16.42 7.44 -16.74
CA VAL A 24 -17.40 7.68 -15.67
C VAL A 24 -16.69 8.36 -14.50
N THR A 25 -17.21 9.50 -14.05
CA THR A 25 -16.64 10.27 -12.94
C THR A 25 -17.69 10.53 -11.86
N LEU A 26 -17.35 10.19 -10.61
CA LEU A 26 -18.08 10.60 -9.41
C LEU A 26 -17.24 11.67 -8.72
N ALA A 27 -17.76 12.89 -8.62
CA ALA A 27 -16.97 14.05 -8.18
C ALA A 27 -17.67 14.86 -7.08
N GLY A 28 -17.00 15.09 -5.96
CA GLY A 28 -17.57 15.92 -4.88
C GLY A 28 -18.78 15.29 -4.19
N CYS A 29 -18.97 13.98 -4.31
CA CYS A 29 -20.13 13.28 -3.75
C CYS A 29 -19.88 12.89 -2.29
N THR A 30 -20.96 12.73 -1.53
CA THR A 30 -20.92 12.23 -0.16
C THR A 30 -21.59 10.86 -0.10
N PHE A 31 -20.92 9.88 0.50
CA PHE A 31 -21.43 8.55 0.77
C PHE A 31 -21.47 8.35 2.29
N ARG A 32 -22.67 8.24 2.87
CA ARG A 32 -22.81 8.08 4.32
C ARG A 32 -23.89 7.11 4.75
N ASN A 33 -23.70 6.42 5.87
CA ASN A 33 -24.67 5.45 6.39
C ASN A 33 -25.03 4.38 5.34
N ILE A 34 -24.01 3.83 4.69
CA ILE A 34 -24.14 2.82 3.64
C ILE A 34 -23.96 1.45 4.27
N GLY A 35 -24.87 0.51 3.98
CA GLY A 35 -24.84 -0.81 4.59
C GLY A 35 -23.64 -1.67 4.18
N THR A 36 -23.13 -1.53 2.95
CA THR A 36 -21.94 -2.27 2.54
C THR A 36 -20.87 -1.32 2.00
N VAL A 37 -20.65 -1.31 0.69
CA VAL A 37 -19.58 -0.57 0.02
C VAL A 37 -20.11 0.74 -0.52
N GLY A 38 -19.34 1.83 -0.41
CA GLY A 38 -19.72 3.11 -0.99
C GLY A 38 -19.84 3.04 -2.52
N VAL A 39 -18.75 2.71 -3.21
CA VAL A 39 -18.70 2.63 -4.68
C VAL A 39 -18.01 1.35 -5.14
N ILE A 40 -18.57 0.69 -6.15
CA ILE A 40 -17.90 -0.38 -6.89
C ILE A 40 -17.64 0.11 -8.32
N VAL A 41 -16.41 -0.04 -8.78
CA VAL A 41 -15.97 0.18 -10.17
C VAL A 41 -15.36 -1.12 -10.67
N GLU A 42 -15.96 -1.72 -11.69
CA GLU A 42 -15.53 -3.01 -12.25
C GLU A 42 -15.45 -2.96 -13.78
N GLY A 43 -14.23 -3.16 -14.30
CA GLY A 43 -13.94 -3.11 -15.73
C GLY A 43 -14.03 -1.69 -16.31
N GLY A 44 -13.95 -1.60 -17.64
CA GLY A 44 -13.96 -0.32 -18.34
C GLY A 44 -12.62 0.40 -18.32
N LYS A 45 -12.62 1.69 -18.66
CA LYS A 45 -11.41 2.51 -18.78
C LYS A 45 -11.57 3.91 -18.19
N ALA A 46 -10.53 4.40 -17.52
CA ALA A 46 -10.39 5.78 -17.06
C ALA A 46 -11.58 6.30 -16.20
N HIS A 47 -12.07 5.45 -15.29
CA HIS A 47 -13.07 5.83 -14.29
C HIS A 47 -12.43 6.57 -13.12
N ARG A 48 -13.16 7.53 -12.55
CA ARG A 48 -12.62 8.40 -11.50
C ARG A 48 -13.61 8.57 -10.35
N VAL A 49 -13.14 8.38 -9.12
CA VAL A 49 -13.81 8.78 -7.88
C VAL A 49 -12.97 9.89 -7.26
N VAL A 50 -13.45 11.13 -7.30
CA VAL A 50 -12.61 12.31 -7.04
C VAL A 50 -13.27 13.23 -6.03
N SER A 51 -12.51 13.67 -5.03
CA SER A 51 -12.96 14.70 -4.07
C SER A 51 -14.25 14.31 -3.33
N CYS A 52 -14.47 13.00 -3.11
CA CYS A 52 -15.64 12.46 -2.43
C CYS A 52 -15.39 12.21 -0.94
N ASP A 53 -16.44 12.22 -0.13
CA ASP A 53 -16.37 11.93 1.30
C ASP A 53 -17.14 10.65 1.61
N PHE A 54 -16.46 9.70 2.25
CA PHE A 54 -16.96 8.38 2.63
C PHE A 54 -16.93 8.28 4.15
N MET A 55 -18.09 8.17 4.77
CA MET A 55 -18.22 8.12 6.22
C MET A 55 -19.29 7.13 6.67
N ASP A 56 -19.07 6.43 7.78
CA ASP A 56 -20.11 5.59 8.38
C ASP A 56 -20.59 4.47 7.44
N LEU A 57 -19.64 3.64 6.99
CA LEU A 57 -19.88 2.53 6.08
C LEU A 57 -19.85 1.19 6.83
N GLY A 58 -20.80 0.30 6.52
CA GLY A 58 -20.84 -1.05 7.09
C GLY A 58 -19.65 -1.89 6.65
N ASP A 59 -19.26 -1.79 5.38
CA ASP A 59 -18.05 -2.41 4.81
C ASP A 59 -17.07 -1.32 4.31
N GLY A 60 -16.53 -1.44 3.09
CA GLY A 60 -15.45 -0.60 2.58
C GLY A 60 -15.90 0.66 1.83
N GLY A 61 -14.94 1.52 1.46
CA GLY A 61 -15.18 2.76 0.73
C GLY A 61 -15.41 2.53 -0.77
N VAL A 62 -14.31 2.35 -1.50
CA VAL A 62 -14.30 2.10 -2.95
C VAL A 62 -13.69 0.73 -3.24
N GLN A 63 -14.38 -0.09 -4.02
CA GLN A 63 -13.79 -1.25 -4.67
C GLN A 63 -13.57 -0.90 -6.14
N VAL A 64 -12.33 -0.98 -6.61
CA VAL A 64 -11.95 -0.55 -7.97
C VAL A 64 -11.08 -1.60 -8.63
N SER A 65 -11.52 -2.08 -9.79
CA SER A 65 -10.77 -3.04 -10.60
C SER A 65 -11.00 -2.84 -12.10
N GLY A 66 -9.97 -3.14 -12.88
CA GLY A 66 -10.03 -3.10 -14.34
C GLY A 66 -8.71 -3.46 -14.99
N GLY A 67 -8.66 -3.41 -16.32
CA GLY A 67 -7.47 -3.74 -17.08
C GLY A 67 -7.31 -5.24 -17.26
N ASP A 68 -6.21 -5.65 -17.88
CA ASP A 68 -5.96 -7.06 -18.21
C ASP A 68 -4.54 -7.45 -17.81
N ARG A 69 -4.43 -8.40 -16.87
CA ARG A 69 -3.15 -8.90 -16.37
C ARG A 69 -2.39 -9.72 -17.43
N ASN A 70 -3.06 -10.43 -18.32
CA ASN A 70 -2.36 -11.24 -19.34
C ASN A 70 -1.56 -10.37 -20.30
N THR A 71 -2.11 -9.20 -20.64
CA THR A 71 -1.48 -8.22 -21.54
C THR A 71 -0.83 -7.05 -20.80
N LEU A 72 -0.93 -6.99 -19.47
CA LEU A 72 -0.54 -5.84 -18.64
C LEU A 72 -1.16 -4.52 -19.12
N THR A 73 -2.39 -4.59 -19.65
CA THR A 73 -3.12 -3.41 -20.13
C THR A 73 -3.73 -2.66 -18.94
N SER A 74 -3.31 -1.41 -18.76
CA SER A 74 -3.81 -0.52 -17.69
C SER A 74 -5.28 -0.13 -17.87
N CYS A 75 -6.02 -0.06 -16.76
CA CYS A 75 -7.38 0.49 -16.70
C CYS A 75 -7.43 2.02 -16.56
N GLU A 76 -6.33 2.63 -16.11
CA GLU A 76 -6.21 4.08 -15.86
C GLU A 76 -7.28 4.61 -14.87
N HIS A 77 -7.80 3.76 -13.98
CA HIS A 77 -8.77 4.18 -12.97
C HIS A 77 -8.13 4.98 -11.85
N GLU A 78 -8.91 5.85 -11.22
CA GLU A 78 -8.42 6.76 -10.20
C GLU A 78 -9.37 6.89 -9.00
N VAL A 79 -8.80 6.83 -7.80
CA VAL A 79 -9.44 7.24 -6.54
C VAL A 79 -8.59 8.35 -5.94
N GLU A 80 -9.07 9.59 -6.04
CA GLU A 80 -8.25 10.78 -5.77
C GLU A 80 -8.95 11.77 -4.84
N ASN A 81 -8.18 12.40 -3.93
CA ASN A 81 -8.64 13.50 -3.08
C ASN A 81 -9.87 13.16 -2.21
N CYS A 82 -10.07 11.87 -1.90
CA CYS A 82 -11.21 11.39 -1.13
C CYS A 82 -10.89 11.26 0.36
N LEU A 83 -11.89 11.52 1.19
CA LEU A 83 -11.83 11.25 2.62
C LEU A 83 -12.54 9.94 2.92
N PHE A 84 -11.92 9.08 3.73
CA PHE A 84 -12.49 7.84 4.23
C PHE A 84 -12.36 7.79 5.74
N THR A 85 -13.49 7.67 6.44
CA THR A 85 -13.54 7.55 7.90
C THR A 85 -14.65 6.63 8.39
N ARG A 86 -14.46 5.93 9.51
CA ARG A 86 -15.48 5.04 10.10
C ARG A 86 -16.08 4.06 9.10
N PHE A 87 -15.20 3.41 8.34
CA PHE A 87 -15.55 2.28 7.47
C PHE A 87 -15.37 0.96 8.23
N SER A 88 -15.92 -0.13 7.68
CA SER A 88 -15.79 -1.49 8.24
C SER A 88 -16.46 -1.66 9.59
N ARG A 89 -17.61 -1.01 9.75
CA ARG A 89 -18.38 -1.00 11.00
C ARG A 89 -19.12 -2.32 11.27
N TRP A 90 -19.43 -3.08 10.23
CA TRP A 90 -20.08 -4.40 10.34
C TRP A 90 -19.07 -5.51 10.11
N SER A 91 -18.40 -5.52 8.96
CA SER A 91 -17.32 -6.47 8.69
C SER A 91 -16.00 -5.82 9.09
N ARG A 92 -15.52 -6.12 10.30
CA ARG A 92 -14.35 -5.47 10.90
C ARG A 92 -13.02 -5.73 10.18
N THR A 93 -12.92 -6.77 9.35
CA THR A 93 -11.68 -7.18 8.67
C THR A 93 -11.86 -7.26 7.16
N TYR A 94 -10.76 -7.07 6.42
CA TYR A 94 -10.72 -7.16 4.95
C TYR A 94 -11.76 -6.34 4.18
N ARG A 95 -12.23 -5.25 4.80
CA ARG A 95 -13.02 -4.18 4.20
C ARG A 95 -12.17 -2.91 4.28
N PRO A 96 -11.53 -2.48 3.20
CA PRO A 96 -10.64 -1.32 3.23
C PRO A 96 -11.37 -0.04 2.81
N ALA A 97 -10.74 1.12 3.01
CA ALA A 97 -11.16 2.35 2.37
C ALA A 97 -11.10 2.21 0.85
N VAL A 98 -10.03 1.61 0.32
CA VAL A 98 -9.90 1.30 -1.11
C VAL A 98 -9.44 -0.14 -1.30
N LEU A 99 -10.24 -0.95 -2.00
CA LEU A 99 -9.87 -2.29 -2.47
C LEU A 99 -9.50 -2.19 -3.95
N VAL A 100 -8.27 -2.55 -4.30
CA VAL A 100 -7.70 -2.40 -5.63
C VAL A 100 -7.51 -3.75 -6.30
N GLY A 101 -7.94 -3.85 -7.56
CA GLY A 101 -7.77 -5.03 -8.43
C GLY A 101 -7.25 -4.66 -9.81
N GLY A 102 -6.62 -5.60 -10.50
CA GLY A 102 -6.37 -5.52 -11.95
C GLY A 102 -5.02 -4.89 -12.31
N VAL A 103 -5.01 -3.89 -13.21
CA VAL A 103 -3.77 -3.24 -13.68
C VAL A 103 -3.92 -1.72 -13.76
N GLY A 104 -2.98 -0.96 -13.18
CA GLY A 104 -2.86 0.47 -13.47
C GLY A 104 -3.88 1.40 -12.81
N VAL A 105 -4.38 1.03 -11.64
CA VAL A 105 -5.18 1.94 -10.77
C VAL A 105 -4.26 2.92 -10.04
N ARG A 106 -4.65 4.19 -9.99
CA ARG A 106 -4.04 5.25 -9.18
C ARG A 106 -4.89 5.54 -7.94
N VAL A 107 -4.30 5.50 -6.75
CA VAL A 107 -4.92 5.90 -5.49
C VAL A 107 -4.09 7.04 -4.90
N ALA A 108 -4.61 8.26 -4.93
CA ALA A 108 -3.79 9.44 -4.62
C ALA A 108 -4.47 10.55 -3.80
N HIS A 109 -3.68 11.28 -3.01
CA HIS A 109 -4.17 12.44 -2.27
C HIS A 109 -5.35 12.16 -1.32
N ASN A 110 -5.53 10.92 -0.88
CA ASN A 110 -6.65 10.56 0.00
C ASN A 110 -6.27 10.70 1.48
N LEU A 111 -7.27 10.93 2.32
CA LEU A 111 -7.16 10.86 3.77
C LEU A 111 -7.96 9.65 4.28
N MET A 112 -7.31 8.69 4.94
CA MET A 112 -7.95 7.45 5.41
C MET A 112 -7.66 7.21 6.90
N TYR A 113 -8.70 7.20 7.73
CA TYR A 113 -8.53 7.06 9.18
C TYR A 113 -9.73 6.50 9.92
N ASP A 114 -9.56 6.16 11.20
CA ASP A 114 -10.61 5.68 12.10
C ASP A 114 -11.28 4.40 11.56
N ALA A 115 -10.47 3.34 11.45
CA ALA A 115 -10.93 2.05 10.96
C ALA A 115 -10.25 0.85 11.64
N PRO A 116 -10.99 -0.26 11.84
CA PRO A 116 -10.51 -1.42 12.58
C PRO A 116 -9.37 -2.19 11.88
N HIS A 117 -9.27 -2.10 10.55
CA HIS A 117 -8.32 -2.86 9.71
C HIS A 117 -7.68 -1.95 8.65
N SER A 118 -7.21 -2.56 7.57
CA SER A 118 -6.43 -1.97 6.48
C SER A 118 -7.14 -0.81 5.80
N ALA A 119 -6.39 0.23 5.43
CA ALA A 119 -6.90 1.33 4.63
C ALA A 119 -6.92 0.96 3.14
N ILE A 120 -5.87 0.30 2.64
CA ILE A 120 -5.75 -0.14 1.25
C ILE A 120 -5.44 -1.64 1.23
N LEU A 121 -6.27 -2.40 0.51
CA LEU A 121 -5.94 -3.78 0.12
C LEU A 121 -5.75 -3.81 -1.38
N LEU A 122 -4.65 -4.41 -1.83
CA LEU A 122 -4.26 -4.37 -3.23
C LEU A 122 -3.96 -5.76 -3.77
N GLY A 123 -4.48 -6.03 -4.97
CA GLY A 123 -4.02 -7.11 -5.82
C GLY A 123 -3.94 -6.65 -7.28
N GLY A 124 -2.90 -7.05 -7.99
CA GLY A 124 -2.72 -6.68 -9.39
C GLY A 124 -1.35 -6.11 -9.70
N ASN A 125 -1.25 -5.38 -10.81
CA ASN A 125 0.02 -4.97 -11.42
C ASN A 125 0.05 -3.46 -11.70
N ASP A 126 1.25 -2.89 -11.65
CA ASP A 126 1.54 -1.51 -12.10
C ASP A 126 0.62 -0.43 -11.49
N HIS A 127 0.20 -0.59 -10.24
CA HIS A 127 -0.59 0.41 -9.53
C HIS A 127 0.27 1.56 -9.00
N LEU A 128 -0.34 2.71 -8.79
CA LEU A 128 0.34 3.88 -8.21
C LEU A 128 -0.41 4.36 -6.98
N ILE A 129 0.25 4.29 -5.82
CA ILE A 129 -0.28 4.73 -4.54
C ILE A 129 0.56 5.92 -4.07
N GLU A 130 0.02 7.14 -4.14
CA GLU A 130 0.85 8.33 -3.89
C GLU A 130 0.15 9.48 -3.16
N TYR A 131 0.91 10.22 -2.36
CA TYR A 131 0.39 11.41 -1.66
C TYR A 131 -0.79 11.14 -0.72
N ASN A 132 -1.04 9.89 -0.29
CA ASN A 132 -2.10 9.60 0.67
C ASN A 132 -1.61 9.84 2.10
N GLU A 133 -2.53 10.27 2.97
CA GLU A 133 -2.35 10.34 4.42
C GLU A 133 -3.20 9.26 5.07
N ILE A 134 -2.56 8.37 5.84
CA ILE A 134 -3.19 7.21 6.43
C ILE A 134 -2.76 7.11 7.90
N HIS A 135 -3.75 7.19 8.79
CA HIS A 135 -3.49 7.18 10.23
C HIS A 135 -4.63 6.55 11.03
N HIS A 136 -4.37 6.06 12.24
CA HIS A 136 -5.40 5.49 13.10
C HIS A 136 -6.27 4.43 12.39
N VAL A 137 -5.61 3.57 11.61
CA VAL A 137 -6.20 2.37 11.01
C VAL A 137 -5.56 1.13 11.62
N CYS A 138 -6.11 -0.06 11.34
CA CYS A 138 -5.69 -1.31 11.98
C CYS A 138 -5.83 -1.26 13.52
N THR A 139 -6.88 -0.60 14.01
CA THR A 139 -7.09 -0.35 15.44
C THR A 139 -7.75 -1.51 16.20
N GLU A 140 -8.12 -2.60 15.54
CA GLU A 140 -8.81 -3.71 16.22
C GLU A 140 -8.34 -5.10 15.78
N THR A 141 -7.32 -5.18 14.93
CA THR A 141 -6.72 -6.45 14.51
C THR A 141 -5.20 -6.38 14.42
N GLY A 142 -4.54 -7.47 14.81
CA GLY A 142 -3.14 -7.73 14.47
C GLY A 142 -3.00 -8.36 13.09
N ASP A 143 -1.76 -8.59 12.65
CA ASP A 143 -1.45 -9.17 11.34
C ASP A 143 -2.11 -8.40 10.18
N ALA A 144 -2.09 -7.08 10.30
CA ALA A 144 -2.76 -6.17 9.38
C ALA A 144 -1.81 -5.04 8.98
N GLY A 145 -1.94 -4.59 7.73
CA GLY A 145 -1.21 -3.45 7.19
C GLY A 145 -2.15 -2.30 6.86
N ALA A 146 -1.76 -1.05 7.12
CA ALA A 146 -2.49 0.12 6.63
C ALA A 146 -2.58 0.09 5.09
N PHE A 147 -1.46 -0.25 4.43
CA PHE A 147 -1.42 -0.85 3.10
C PHE A 147 -1.10 -2.34 3.22
N TYR A 148 -1.84 -3.19 2.52
CA TYR A 148 -1.64 -4.64 2.54
C TYR A 148 -1.78 -5.25 1.14
N MET A 149 -0.83 -6.11 0.78
CA MET A 149 -0.93 -7.03 -0.35
C MET A 149 -0.16 -8.33 -0.06
N GLY A 150 -0.49 -9.43 -0.74
CA GLY A 150 0.11 -10.72 -0.40
C GLY A 150 -0.14 -11.86 -1.38
N ARG A 151 0.72 -12.88 -1.27
CA ARG A 151 0.49 -14.25 -1.77
C ARG A 151 0.43 -14.39 -3.29
N ASP A 152 1.08 -13.54 -4.07
CA ASP A 152 1.13 -13.67 -5.52
C ASP A 152 2.46 -13.14 -6.08
N LEU A 153 3.33 -14.04 -6.56
CA LEU A 153 4.65 -13.71 -7.11
C LEU A 153 4.58 -12.84 -8.37
N THR A 154 3.41 -12.78 -9.01
CA THR A 154 3.17 -12.11 -10.29
C THR A 154 2.62 -10.70 -10.15
N GLN A 155 2.22 -10.28 -8.94
CA GLN A 155 1.72 -8.92 -8.68
C GLN A 155 2.89 -7.98 -8.43
N ARG A 156 3.39 -7.36 -9.51
CA ARG A 156 4.64 -6.59 -9.55
C ARG A 156 4.42 -5.20 -10.13
N GLY A 157 5.41 -4.32 -9.96
CA GLY A 157 5.45 -3.00 -10.59
C GLY A 157 4.66 -1.91 -9.88
N THR A 158 3.94 -2.25 -8.80
CA THR A 158 3.26 -1.26 -7.96
C THR A 158 4.26 -0.37 -7.23
N VAL A 159 3.99 0.93 -7.25
CA VAL A 159 4.80 1.96 -6.57
C VAL A 159 3.99 2.64 -5.49
N LEU A 160 4.50 2.62 -4.26
CA LEU A 160 4.02 3.39 -3.12
C LEU A 160 4.99 4.55 -2.92
N ARG A 161 4.58 5.78 -3.26
CA ARG A 161 5.46 6.93 -3.10
C ARG A 161 4.84 8.15 -2.44
N TYR A 162 5.63 8.85 -1.64
CA TYR A 162 5.21 10.12 -1.05
C TYR A 162 3.93 10.02 -0.21
N ASN A 163 3.66 8.88 0.41
CA ASN A 163 2.53 8.73 1.35
C ASN A 163 3.01 9.05 2.77
N TYR A 164 2.08 9.45 3.62
CA TYR A 164 2.32 9.67 5.04
C TYR A 164 1.51 8.67 5.87
N PHE A 165 2.22 7.73 6.48
CA PHE A 165 1.68 6.77 7.43
C PHE A 165 2.06 7.20 8.83
N HIS A 166 1.09 7.45 9.69
CA HIS A 166 1.40 7.84 11.06
C HIS A 166 0.37 7.40 12.08
N ASP A 167 0.81 7.30 13.33
CA ASP A 167 -0.05 6.94 14.45
C ASP A 167 -0.80 5.62 14.17
N LEU A 168 -0.03 4.63 13.70
CA LEU A 168 -0.46 3.24 13.53
C LEU A 168 0.12 2.46 14.71
N GLY A 169 -0.70 1.78 15.51
CA GLY A 169 -0.14 1.16 16.71
C GLY A 169 -1.11 0.43 17.62
N LYS A 170 -0.52 -0.22 18.63
CA LYS A 170 -1.10 -1.24 19.51
C LYS A 170 -2.26 -0.71 20.35
N SER A 171 -3.45 -0.64 19.76
CA SER A 171 -4.72 -0.62 20.50
C SER A 171 -5.04 -1.99 21.12
N LEU A 172 -4.38 -3.06 20.66
CA LEU A 172 -4.59 -4.43 21.11
C LEU A 172 -3.39 -4.98 21.89
N GLN A 173 -3.69 -5.67 22.98
CA GLN A 173 -2.76 -6.54 23.70
C GLN A 173 -3.34 -7.96 23.66
N ALA A 174 -2.59 -8.91 23.12
CA ALA A 174 -2.92 -10.33 23.15
C ALA A 174 -1.64 -11.17 23.24
N ASP A 175 -1.79 -12.45 23.62
CA ASP A 175 -0.68 -13.41 23.72
C ASP A 175 -0.18 -13.90 22.34
N THR A 176 -0.86 -13.49 21.26
CA THR A 176 -0.55 -13.84 19.87
C THR A 176 0.05 -12.66 19.10
N PHE A 177 0.48 -12.87 17.85
CA PHE A 177 1.03 -11.81 17.02
C PHE A 177 -0.01 -10.69 16.79
N VAL A 178 0.25 -9.52 17.37
CA VAL A 178 -0.63 -8.33 17.31
C VAL A 178 0.05 -7.14 16.66
N ASP A 179 1.16 -7.36 15.94
CA ASP A 179 1.83 -6.27 15.24
C ASP A 179 0.94 -5.75 14.10
N VAL A 180 1.03 -4.44 13.91
CA VAL A 180 0.40 -3.71 12.82
C VAL A 180 1.51 -3.10 11.99
N MET A 181 1.32 -3.16 10.68
CA MET A 181 2.26 -2.68 9.69
C MET A 181 1.75 -1.42 9.00
N ALA A 182 2.65 -0.54 8.56
CA ALA A 182 2.26 0.56 7.68
C ALA A 182 2.13 0.06 6.24
N VAL A 183 3.19 -0.54 5.71
CA VAL A 183 3.23 -1.21 4.41
C VAL A 183 3.55 -2.69 4.66
N TYR A 184 2.53 -3.53 4.48
CA TYR A 184 2.65 -4.98 4.63
C TYR A 184 2.73 -5.65 3.26
N LEU A 185 3.95 -6.01 2.86
CA LEU A 185 4.21 -6.84 1.68
C LEU A 185 4.26 -8.29 2.14
N ASP A 186 3.07 -8.87 2.29
CA ASP A 186 2.85 -10.13 2.95
C ASP A 186 3.11 -11.33 2.01
N ASP A 187 3.28 -12.52 2.59
CA ASP A 187 3.24 -13.80 1.89
C ASP A 187 3.95 -13.84 0.54
N CYS A 188 5.26 -13.63 0.56
CA CYS A 188 6.14 -13.70 -0.60
C CYS A 188 5.81 -12.65 -1.69
N THR A 189 5.22 -11.51 -1.35
CA THR A 189 5.01 -10.38 -2.28
C THR A 189 6.32 -9.93 -2.94
N CYS A 190 6.31 -9.72 -4.25
CA CYS A 190 7.52 -9.39 -5.00
C CYS A 190 7.41 -8.11 -5.82
N GLY A 191 8.56 -7.48 -6.12
CA GLY A 191 8.65 -6.45 -7.15
C GLY A 191 7.92 -5.14 -6.83
N ILE A 192 7.78 -4.78 -5.56
CA ILE A 192 7.13 -3.55 -5.10
C ILE A 192 8.16 -2.47 -4.79
N THR A 193 7.85 -1.23 -5.15
CA THR A 193 8.69 -0.06 -4.79
C THR A 193 8.00 0.78 -3.72
N VAL A 194 8.65 0.93 -2.56
CA VAL A 194 8.26 1.79 -1.44
C VAL A 194 9.26 2.95 -1.40
N PHE A 195 8.89 4.08 -1.99
CA PHE A 195 9.81 5.20 -2.26
C PHE A 195 9.37 6.53 -1.63
N GLY A 196 10.23 7.18 -0.86
CA GLY A 196 9.95 8.58 -0.48
C GLY A 196 8.74 8.75 0.44
N ASN A 197 8.35 7.73 1.21
CA ASN A 197 7.23 7.81 2.14
C ASN A 197 7.71 8.29 3.52
N LEU A 198 6.78 8.85 4.28
CA LEU A 198 6.95 9.23 5.67
C LEU A 198 6.25 8.20 6.56
N PHE A 199 6.97 7.65 7.52
CA PHE A 199 6.47 6.72 8.53
C PHE A 199 6.74 7.29 9.91
N VAL A 200 5.71 7.63 10.68
CA VAL A 200 5.88 8.30 11.99
C VAL A 200 5.02 7.60 13.04
N ARG A 201 5.63 6.93 14.02
CA ARG A 201 4.90 6.06 14.97
C ARG A 201 3.98 5.08 14.23
N ALA A 202 4.51 4.45 13.20
CA ALA A 202 3.77 3.69 12.21
C ALA A 202 3.89 2.16 12.42
N GLY A 203 3.90 1.71 13.68
CA GLY A 203 4.10 0.31 14.04
C GLY A 203 5.36 -0.29 13.40
N ARG A 204 5.25 -1.52 12.89
CA ARG A 204 6.26 -2.14 12.02
C ARG A 204 6.12 -1.52 10.63
N ALA A 205 6.92 -0.51 10.32
CA ALA A 205 6.60 0.37 9.20
C ALA A 205 6.61 -0.34 7.82
N ALA A 206 7.77 -0.70 7.28
CA ALA A 206 7.84 -1.44 6.01
C ALA A 206 8.21 -2.90 6.27
N MET A 207 7.31 -3.84 5.93
CA MET A 207 7.51 -5.27 6.12
C MET A 207 7.56 -6.02 4.80
N ILE A 208 8.62 -6.79 4.58
CA ILE A 208 8.77 -7.76 3.49
C ILE A 208 8.72 -9.17 4.10
N GLY A 209 7.58 -9.84 3.96
CA GLY A 209 7.37 -11.20 4.45
C GLY A 209 7.76 -12.24 3.40
N GLY A 210 9.01 -12.70 3.38
CA GLY A 210 9.52 -13.75 2.47
C GLY A 210 9.60 -13.38 0.99
N GLY A 211 9.17 -12.17 0.63
CA GLY A 211 9.12 -11.65 -0.73
C GLY A 211 10.48 -11.32 -1.32
N ARG A 212 10.56 -11.13 -2.65
CA ARG A 212 11.80 -10.81 -3.36
C ARG A 212 11.67 -9.64 -4.33
N ASP A 213 12.80 -9.04 -4.71
CA ASP A 213 12.89 -7.91 -5.64
C ASP A 213 12.11 -6.66 -5.20
N ASN A 214 11.82 -6.50 -3.90
CA ASN A 214 11.19 -5.30 -3.37
C ASN A 214 12.23 -4.21 -3.08
N THR A 215 11.85 -2.95 -3.23
CA THR A 215 12.71 -1.81 -2.93
C THR A 215 12.07 -0.94 -1.87
N VAL A 216 12.78 -0.72 -0.76
CA VAL A 216 12.46 0.26 0.29
C VAL A 216 13.53 1.33 0.21
N GLU A 217 13.19 2.46 -0.42
CA GLU A 217 14.16 3.49 -0.77
C GLU A 217 13.71 4.90 -0.41
N ASN A 218 14.63 5.75 0.04
CA ASN A 218 14.37 7.18 0.21
C ASN A 218 13.25 7.51 1.22
N ASN A 219 12.89 6.59 2.11
CA ASN A 219 11.83 6.82 3.09
C ASN A 219 12.40 7.46 4.37
N ILE A 220 11.55 8.15 5.11
CA ILE A 220 11.86 8.65 6.45
C ILE A 220 11.01 7.89 7.46
N PHE A 221 11.68 7.28 8.43
CA PHE A 221 11.08 6.56 9.54
C PHE A 221 11.37 7.30 10.85
N VAL A 222 10.32 7.55 11.64
CA VAL A 222 10.39 8.22 12.93
C VAL A 222 9.64 7.38 13.96
N ASP A 223 10.34 6.93 15.00
CA ASP A 223 9.76 6.16 16.11
C ASP A 223 8.95 4.93 15.66
N CYS A 224 9.48 4.17 14.69
CA CYS A 224 8.89 2.93 14.19
C CYS A 224 9.49 1.70 14.91
N GLU A 225 8.72 0.62 14.98
CA GLU A 225 9.05 -0.54 15.82
C GLU A 225 8.83 -1.89 15.09
N PRO A 226 9.75 -2.29 14.20
CA PRO A 226 10.87 -1.54 13.62
C PRO A 226 10.44 -0.68 12.41
N ALA A 227 11.38 0.13 11.90
CA ALA A 227 11.25 0.83 10.63
C ALA A 227 11.21 -0.13 9.43
N VAL A 228 12.08 -1.14 9.38
CA VAL A 228 12.08 -2.16 8.33
C VAL A 228 12.11 -3.56 8.92
N HIS A 229 11.29 -4.46 8.37
CA HIS A 229 11.29 -5.89 8.67
C HIS A 229 11.50 -6.68 7.39
N VAL A 230 12.40 -7.67 7.44
CA VAL A 230 12.50 -8.70 6.40
C VAL A 230 12.58 -10.08 7.06
N ASP A 231 11.73 -11.00 6.62
CA ASP A 231 11.80 -12.42 6.97
C ASP A 231 12.00 -13.30 5.74
N ALA A 232 12.36 -14.57 5.97
CA ALA A 232 12.48 -15.59 4.94
C ALA A 232 11.42 -16.68 5.15
N ARG A 233 10.17 -16.31 5.46
CA ARG A 233 9.10 -17.28 5.80
C ARG A 233 8.92 -18.40 4.78
N GLY A 234 9.16 -18.12 3.50
CA GLY A 234 9.07 -19.09 2.41
C GLY A 234 10.09 -20.24 2.54
N MET A 235 11.20 -20.03 3.26
CA MET A 235 12.19 -21.06 3.57
C MET A 235 11.89 -21.80 4.89
N GLY A 236 10.95 -21.29 5.69
CA GLY A 236 10.62 -21.80 7.01
C GLY A 236 9.18 -22.32 7.08
N TRP A 237 8.38 -21.71 7.95
CA TRP A 237 7.02 -22.16 8.23
C TRP A 237 6.10 -22.10 6.99
N ALA A 238 6.36 -21.18 6.04
CA ALA A 238 5.60 -21.01 4.81
C ALA A 238 6.18 -21.77 3.60
N SER A 239 7.06 -22.75 3.84
CA SER A 239 7.66 -23.60 2.80
C SER A 239 6.64 -24.41 1.99
N PHE A 240 5.44 -24.61 2.52
CA PHE A 240 4.37 -25.37 1.85
C PHE A 240 3.95 -24.78 0.50
N TRP A 241 4.14 -23.48 0.26
CA TRP A 241 3.90 -22.86 -1.05
C TRP A 241 4.95 -23.18 -2.11
N PHE A 242 6.13 -23.68 -1.71
CA PHE A 242 7.27 -23.94 -2.58
C PHE A 242 7.63 -25.42 -2.70
N ASP A 243 7.21 -26.27 -1.76
CA ASP A 243 7.50 -27.71 -1.77
C ASP A 243 6.36 -28.59 -2.32
N GLY A 244 5.25 -27.97 -2.77
CA GLY A 244 4.13 -28.63 -3.43
C GLY A 244 2.99 -29.06 -2.52
N ARG A 245 3.05 -28.78 -1.21
CA ARG A 245 1.92 -29.02 -0.29
C ARG A 245 0.74 -28.07 -0.52
N ASP A 246 1.00 -26.88 -1.03
CA ASP A 246 0.00 -25.89 -1.45
C ASP A 246 0.39 -25.32 -2.83
N SER A 247 -0.52 -25.39 -3.80
CA SER A 247 -0.27 -24.97 -5.17
C SER A 247 -0.53 -23.48 -5.42
N THR A 248 -1.01 -22.70 -4.44
CA THR A 248 -1.52 -21.33 -4.63
C THR A 248 -0.55 -20.41 -5.39
N LEU A 249 0.72 -20.33 -4.98
CA LEU A 249 1.70 -19.47 -5.66
C LEU A 249 2.01 -19.97 -7.09
N MET A 250 2.05 -21.29 -7.28
CA MET A 250 2.36 -21.90 -8.57
C MET A 250 1.20 -21.76 -9.56
N ASP A 251 -0.04 -21.86 -9.09
CA ASP A 251 -1.23 -21.68 -9.91
C ASP A 251 -1.37 -20.22 -10.32
N ARG A 252 -1.11 -19.27 -9.41
CA ARG A 252 -1.08 -17.83 -9.74
C ARG A 252 0.04 -17.49 -10.72
N LEU A 253 1.22 -18.10 -10.58
CA LEU A 253 2.32 -17.95 -11.54
C LEU A 253 1.93 -18.42 -12.95
N LYS A 254 1.26 -19.58 -13.05
CA LYS A 254 0.79 -20.15 -14.34
C LYS A 254 -0.42 -19.42 -14.94
N ALA A 255 -1.13 -18.61 -14.16
CA ALA A 255 -2.31 -17.89 -14.60
C ALA A 255 -2.00 -16.71 -15.54
N VAL A 256 -0.73 -16.35 -15.71
CA VAL A 256 -0.27 -15.26 -16.58
C VAL A 256 0.92 -15.73 -17.42
N PRO A 257 1.15 -15.13 -18.61
CA PRO A 257 2.23 -15.56 -19.51
C PRO A 257 3.61 -15.01 -19.06
N TYR A 258 4.03 -15.28 -17.82
CA TYR A 258 5.17 -14.61 -17.15
C TYR A 258 6.53 -14.75 -17.87
N GLN A 259 6.69 -15.72 -18.78
CA GLN A 259 7.91 -15.96 -19.55
C GLN A 259 7.89 -15.36 -20.96
N GLN A 260 6.77 -14.78 -21.39
CA GLN A 260 6.59 -14.21 -22.73
C GLN A 260 6.37 -12.70 -22.65
N PRO A 261 6.69 -11.91 -23.70
CA PRO A 261 6.27 -10.51 -23.77
C PRO A 261 4.74 -10.38 -23.64
N PRO A 262 4.22 -9.36 -22.94
CA PRO A 262 4.96 -8.24 -22.37
C PRO A 262 5.58 -8.52 -20.98
N TRP A 263 5.26 -9.66 -20.35
CA TRP A 263 5.70 -9.97 -18.99
C TRP A 263 7.21 -10.14 -18.86
N SER A 264 7.85 -10.87 -19.77
CA SER A 264 9.30 -11.08 -19.72
C SER A 264 10.12 -9.81 -19.91
N GLU A 265 9.55 -8.83 -20.62
CA GLU A 265 10.14 -7.51 -20.83
C GLU A 265 9.86 -6.58 -19.64
N ARG A 266 8.64 -6.60 -19.10
CA ARG A 266 8.22 -5.73 -17.98
C ARG A 266 8.80 -6.17 -16.63
N TYR A 267 8.85 -7.48 -16.38
CA TYR A 267 9.31 -8.09 -15.13
C TYR A 267 10.37 -9.17 -15.41
N PRO A 268 11.56 -8.80 -15.92
CA PRO A 268 12.59 -9.77 -16.30
C PRO A 268 13.06 -10.66 -15.13
N GLN A 269 12.95 -10.18 -13.88
CA GLN A 269 13.30 -10.96 -12.68
C GLN A 269 12.35 -12.15 -12.44
N LEU A 270 11.15 -12.14 -13.02
CA LEU A 270 10.15 -13.19 -12.83
C LEU A 270 10.36 -14.39 -13.77
N VAL A 271 11.00 -14.18 -14.93
CA VAL A 271 11.08 -15.18 -16.03
C VAL A 271 11.66 -16.52 -15.59
N ASN A 272 12.71 -16.48 -14.76
CA ASN A 272 13.41 -17.66 -14.27
C ASN A 272 13.29 -17.84 -12.74
N ILE A 273 12.16 -17.39 -12.16
CA ILE A 273 11.99 -17.37 -10.70
C ILE A 273 12.07 -18.78 -10.09
N LEU A 274 11.60 -19.80 -10.83
CA LEU A 274 11.57 -21.18 -10.35
C LEU A 274 12.96 -21.83 -10.35
N GLU A 275 13.87 -21.40 -11.22
CA GLU A 275 15.25 -21.87 -11.27
C GLU A 275 16.16 -21.18 -10.24
N ASP A 276 15.70 -20.12 -9.56
CA ASP A 276 16.54 -19.26 -8.70
C ASP A 276 16.14 -19.25 -7.21
N GLU A 277 16.01 -20.44 -6.61
CA GLU A 277 15.61 -20.62 -5.20
C GLU A 277 14.34 -19.78 -4.86
N PRO A 278 13.16 -20.11 -5.42
CA PRO A 278 11.98 -19.22 -5.42
C PRO A 278 11.49 -18.80 -4.03
N ALA A 279 11.75 -19.61 -3.01
CA ALA A 279 11.41 -19.36 -1.62
C ALA A 279 12.31 -18.31 -0.92
N LYS A 280 13.47 -18.00 -1.49
CA LYS A 280 14.48 -17.15 -0.86
C LYS A 280 14.23 -15.67 -1.20
N PRO A 281 14.21 -14.76 -0.21
CA PRO A 281 13.87 -13.34 -0.40
C PRO A 281 15.04 -12.53 -1.00
N LYS A 282 15.52 -12.93 -2.17
CA LYS A 282 16.65 -12.31 -2.88
C LYS A 282 16.26 -10.96 -3.51
N GLY A 283 17.25 -10.17 -3.90
CA GLY A 283 17.04 -8.99 -4.73
C GLY A 283 16.34 -7.82 -4.03
N ASN A 284 15.96 -7.98 -2.75
CA ASN A 284 15.42 -6.90 -1.96
C ASN A 284 16.48 -5.82 -1.70
N ARG A 285 16.06 -4.56 -1.75
CA ARG A 285 16.93 -3.38 -1.60
C ARG A 285 16.37 -2.44 -0.55
N ILE A 286 17.15 -2.16 0.48
CA ILE A 286 16.83 -1.22 1.55
C ILE A 286 17.91 -0.14 1.50
N VAL A 287 17.64 0.95 0.79
CA VAL A 287 18.69 1.91 0.41
C VAL A 287 18.29 3.37 0.61
N ARG A 288 19.24 4.21 1.04
CA ARG A 288 19.03 5.67 1.17
C ARG A 288 17.83 6.05 2.05
N ASN A 289 17.50 5.28 3.07
CA ASN A 289 16.44 5.66 4.01
C ASN A 289 17.03 6.43 5.20
N ILE A 290 16.19 7.20 5.86
CA ILE A 290 16.50 7.89 7.11
C ILE A 290 15.66 7.24 8.22
N CYS A 291 16.29 6.85 9.32
CA CYS A 291 15.60 6.39 10.53
C CYS A 291 16.05 7.23 11.72
N VAL A 292 15.09 7.81 12.43
CA VAL A 292 15.32 8.60 13.64
C VAL A 292 14.42 8.08 14.75
N GLY A 293 15.01 7.60 15.84
CA GLY A 293 14.26 6.96 16.92
C GLY A 293 13.76 5.56 16.54
N GLY A 294 13.12 4.90 17.50
CA GLY A 294 12.63 3.52 17.37
C GLY A 294 13.73 2.48 17.05
N ARG A 295 13.32 1.36 16.46
CA ARG A 295 14.21 0.29 15.97
C ARG A 295 14.38 0.37 14.46
N TRP A 296 15.62 0.27 13.99
CA TRP A 296 15.93 0.42 12.56
C TRP A 296 15.46 -0.77 11.71
N ILE A 297 16.12 -1.92 11.83
CA ILE A 297 15.87 -3.05 10.94
C ILE A 297 15.90 -4.36 11.71
N ASP A 298 14.88 -5.19 11.48
CA ASP A 298 14.87 -6.59 11.88
C ASP A 298 15.07 -7.47 10.64
N LEU A 299 16.15 -8.25 10.63
CA LEU A 299 16.39 -9.33 9.66
C LEU A 299 16.20 -10.67 10.37
N TYR A 300 15.14 -11.39 10.02
CA TYR A 300 14.81 -12.70 10.59
C TYR A 300 15.40 -13.86 9.78
N ASP A 301 15.28 -15.08 10.29
CA ASP A 301 15.60 -16.33 9.56
C ASP A 301 17.03 -16.40 9.00
N ASN A 302 18.00 -15.83 9.75
CA ASN A 302 19.42 -15.74 9.38
C ASN A 302 19.68 -14.93 8.09
N LEU A 303 18.76 -14.04 7.72
CA LEU A 303 19.00 -13.08 6.65
C LEU A 303 20.14 -12.13 7.02
N ASN A 304 20.91 -11.74 6.00
CA ASN A 304 22.03 -10.84 6.11
C ASN A 304 22.18 -10.00 4.84
N ASP A 305 23.18 -9.14 4.84
CA ASP A 305 23.49 -8.18 3.76
C ASP A 305 24.00 -8.83 2.46
N GLN A 306 24.27 -10.14 2.45
CA GLN A 306 24.58 -10.90 1.22
C GLN A 306 23.32 -11.28 0.44
N ILE A 307 22.16 -11.36 1.12
CA ILE A 307 20.87 -11.72 0.51
C ILE A 307 20.03 -10.47 0.23
N VAL A 308 20.04 -9.53 1.18
CA VAL A 308 19.30 -8.27 1.12
C VAL A 308 20.28 -7.12 0.98
N THR A 309 20.17 -6.31 -0.07
CA THR A 309 21.06 -5.15 -0.23
C THR A 309 20.68 -4.06 0.77
N ILE A 310 21.58 -3.73 1.71
CA ILE A 310 21.40 -2.65 2.68
C ILE A 310 22.53 -1.64 2.50
N ARG A 311 22.21 -0.41 2.06
CA ARG A 311 23.25 0.58 1.72
C ARG A 311 22.78 2.03 1.86
N ASP A 312 23.71 2.92 2.21
CA ASP A 312 23.49 4.38 2.23
C ASP A 312 22.33 4.84 3.13
N ASN A 313 21.87 4.01 4.07
CA ASN A 313 20.85 4.39 5.05
C ASN A 313 21.49 5.19 6.19
N MET A 314 20.75 6.15 6.74
CA MET A 314 21.16 7.01 7.85
C MET A 314 20.30 6.67 9.07
N VAL A 315 20.93 6.20 10.16
CA VAL A 315 20.22 5.67 11.32
C VAL A 315 20.68 6.38 12.58
N ASN A 316 19.78 7.15 13.19
CA ASN A 316 20.06 8.01 14.35
C ASN A 316 21.22 9.00 14.13
N ASP A 317 21.51 9.32 12.86
CA ASP A 317 22.45 10.37 12.46
C ASP A 317 21.83 11.76 12.69
N GLU A 318 22.65 12.79 12.93
CA GLU A 318 22.21 14.19 12.85
C GLU A 318 21.91 14.58 11.39
N VAL A 319 20.74 14.16 10.91
CA VAL A 319 20.26 14.43 9.54
C VAL A 319 19.61 15.81 9.39
N GLY A 320 19.46 16.57 10.48
CA GLY A 320 18.69 17.81 10.47
C GLY A 320 17.20 17.57 10.17
N LEU A 321 16.66 16.46 10.68
CA LEU A 321 15.24 16.13 10.61
C LEU A 321 14.49 16.86 11.72
N GLU A 322 13.44 17.58 11.35
CA GLU A 322 12.51 18.24 12.26
C GLU A 322 11.17 17.50 12.24
N VAL A 323 10.72 17.08 13.41
CA VAL A 323 9.40 16.48 13.60
C VAL A 323 8.53 17.52 14.27
N THR A 324 7.49 17.98 13.57
CA THR A 324 6.57 19.03 14.03
C THR A 324 5.14 18.47 14.08
N PRO A 325 4.19 19.12 14.77
CA PRO A 325 2.78 18.76 14.68
C PRO A 325 2.22 18.81 13.24
N GLN A 326 2.83 19.61 12.36
CA GLN A 326 2.46 19.74 10.95
C GLN A 326 3.11 18.68 10.05
N GLY A 327 3.88 17.75 10.62
CA GLY A 327 4.55 16.68 9.90
C GLY A 327 6.07 16.73 10.02
N VAL A 328 6.74 16.03 9.11
CA VAL A 328 8.19 15.82 9.13
C VAL A 328 8.85 16.67 8.05
N ARG A 329 9.92 17.40 8.40
CA ARG A 329 10.70 18.22 7.48
C ARG A 329 12.18 17.90 7.59
N LEU A 330 12.83 17.69 6.45
CA LEU A 330 14.29 17.62 6.35
C LEU A 330 14.82 19.01 6.00
N ARG A 331 15.82 19.50 6.73
CA ARG A 331 16.45 20.82 6.46
C ARG A 331 17.18 20.80 5.11
N ASP A 332 17.13 21.92 4.38
CA ASP A 332 17.74 22.08 3.04
C ASP A 332 19.25 21.76 2.99
N GLY A 333 19.96 21.94 4.10
CA GLY A 333 21.39 21.61 4.24
C GLY A 333 21.68 20.20 4.75
N SER A 334 20.70 19.29 4.75
CA SER A 334 20.87 17.95 5.32
C SER A 334 22.00 17.17 4.63
N PRO A 335 22.87 16.47 5.41
CA PRO A 335 23.88 15.57 4.84
C PRO A 335 23.27 14.40 4.05
N ALA A 336 21.97 14.10 4.22
CA ALA A 336 21.30 13.04 3.47
C ALA A 336 21.30 13.30 1.96
N TYR A 337 21.22 14.55 1.52
CA TYR A 337 21.24 14.91 0.10
C TYR A 337 22.58 14.53 -0.57
N GLN A 338 23.68 14.61 0.17
CA GLN A 338 25.00 14.21 -0.33
C GLN A 338 25.12 12.69 -0.51
N ARG A 339 24.30 11.90 0.21
CA ARG A 339 24.18 10.44 0.07
C ARG A 339 23.12 10.03 -0.97
N GLY A 340 22.60 10.99 -1.72
CA GLY A 340 21.62 10.76 -2.80
C GLY A 340 20.18 10.66 -2.33
N PHE A 341 19.87 11.05 -1.08
CA PHE A 341 18.49 11.21 -0.65
C PHE A 341 17.82 12.32 -1.48
N GLN A 342 16.58 12.10 -1.89
CA GLN A 342 15.76 13.01 -2.68
C GLN A 342 14.72 13.67 -1.77
N PRO A 343 14.48 14.99 -1.89
CA PRO A 343 13.43 15.67 -1.12
C PRO A 343 12.06 15.00 -1.31
N ILE A 344 11.35 14.82 -0.20
CA ILE A 344 9.95 14.37 -0.21
C ILE A 344 9.06 15.62 -0.30
N PRO A 345 8.12 15.70 -1.27
CA PRO A 345 7.17 16.80 -1.42
C PRO A 345 6.04 16.73 -0.39
N VAL A 346 6.37 16.96 0.88
CA VAL A 346 5.45 16.79 2.04
C VAL A 346 4.22 17.68 1.91
N GLU A 347 4.37 18.88 1.37
CA GLU A 347 3.29 19.86 1.16
C GLU A 347 2.21 19.41 0.17
N ARG A 348 2.46 18.33 -0.57
CA ARG A 348 1.49 17.75 -1.53
C ARG A 348 0.73 16.55 -0.97
N ILE A 349 1.08 16.07 0.22
CA ILE A 349 0.46 14.89 0.83
C ILE A 349 -0.92 15.26 1.39
N GLY A 350 -1.87 14.34 1.25
CA GLY A 350 -3.22 14.46 1.77
C GLY A 350 -4.16 15.20 0.83
N LEU A 351 -5.28 15.63 1.39
CA LEU A 351 -6.36 16.30 0.67
C LEU A 351 -5.93 17.69 0.17
N TYR A 352 -6.44 18.08 -0.99
CA TYR A 352 -6.22 19.41 -1.56
C TYR A 352 -7.53 20.08 -1.99
N ARG A 353 -7.48 21.40 -2.13
CA ARG A 353 -8.64 22.17 -2.61
C ARG A 353 -8.73 22.13 -4.13
N ASP A 354 -9.92 21.87 -4.63
CA ASP A 354 -10.22 21.90 -6.06
C ASP A 354 -11.65 22.42 -6.34
N ALA A 355 -12.16 22.19 -7.55
CA ALA A 355 -13.51 22.59 -7.95
C ALA A 355 -14.65 21.85 -7.19
N TYR A 356 -14.35 20.71 -6.57
CA TYR A 356 -15.29 19.82 -5.91
C TYR A 356 -15.14 19.87 -4.37
N ARG A 357 -13.91 19.88 -3.84
CA ARG A 357 -13.52 20.08 -2.44
C ARG A 357 -13.07 21.52 -2.22
N ARG A 358 -14.02 22.41 -1.91
CA ARG A 358 -13.73 23.84 -1.67
C ARG A 358 -13.16 24.13 -0.27
N ARG A 359 -13.28 23.19 0.65
CA ARG A 359 -12.81 23.28 2.04
C ARG A 359 -12.15 21.95 2.42
N LEU A 360 -11.07 22.05 3.19
CA LEU A 360 -10.46 20.88 3.82
C LEU A 360 -11.20 20.58 5.14
N PRO A 361 -11.30 19.31 5.55
CA PRO A 361 -11.95 18.88 6.80
C PRO A 361 -11.40 19.56 8.05
#